data_AF-A0A2E2KPY4-F1
#
_entry.id   AF-A0A2E2KPY4-F1
#
_cell.length_a   1.000
_cell.length_b   1.000
_cell.length_c   1.000
_cell.angle_alpha   90.00
_cell.angle_beta   90.00
_cell.angle_gamma   90.00
#
_symmetry.space_group_name_H-M   'P 1'
#
loop_
_entity.id
_entity.type
_entity.pdbx_description
1 polymer ?
#
loop_
_entity_poly.entity_id
_entity_poly.type
_entity_poly.pdbx_seq_one_letter_code
_entity_poly.pdbx_strand_id
1 'polypeptide(L)'
;MRQSIKQSIGDFLERQSEESASYIIAVLAIAASLMAKLTGLTEYADLLYYLGAFALTYGFIVFVNSLVKPMVQSGLGKLILSGAFVIGSGISLAMARQTINAELHVPSSAFPITQSLLAVLLSPLTLSICLALTSVFFIIIGMLFSFMPVRITSMRSLLAGRKNNALSGLEIVTNIVRFTGLIVVISLAMAFTKENDGYTETLASFTKWFAYSFESETHSYCEIASGQRVTYLSEKLIVISKRSEDNDSYSFRVDKCISPLK
;
A
#
# COMPACT_ATOMS: atom_id res chain seq x y z
N MET A 1 -30.35 31.07 14.32
CA MET A 1 -29.63 31.01 13.02
C MET A 1 -28.58 29.88 12.98
N ARG A 2 -27.60 29.82 13.91
CA ARG A 2 -26.58 28.74 13.95
C ARG A 2 -27.13 27.30 14.05
N GLN A 3 -28.18 27.08 14.84
CA GLN A 3 -28.82 25.75 14.97
C GLN A 3 -29.56 25.32 13.69
N SER A 4 -30.25 26.25 13.04
CA SER A 4 -30.96 26.00 11.77
C SER A 4 -30.01 25.66 10.61
N ILE A 5 -28.84 26.30 10.54
CA ILE A 5 -27.81 25.99 9.53
C ILE A 5 -27.19 24.61 9.79
N LYS A 6 -26.86 24.27 11.05
CA LYS A 6 -26.35 22.93 11.40
C LYS A 6 -27.33 21.82 11.03
N GLN A 7 -28.62 22.02 11.32
CA GLN A 7 -29.66 21.05 11.02
C GLN A 7 -29.89 20.90 9.52
N SER A 8 -29.93 22.01 8.77
CA SER A 8 -30.06 21.98 7.30
C SER A 8 -28.86 21.34 6.59
N ILE A 9 -27.64 21.49 7.11
CA ILE A 9 -26.44 20.84 6.55
C ILE A 9 -26.44 19.36 6.89
N GLY A 10 -26.83 18.99 8.11
CA GLY A 10 -26.97 17.59 8.53
C GLY A 10 -27.97 16.83 7.65
N ASP A 11 -29.17 17.38 7.49
CA ASP A 11 -30.24 16.79 6.68
C ASP A 11 -29.85 16.71 5.18
N PHE A 12 -29.02 17.62 4.69
CA PHE A 12 -28.49 17.59 3.33
C PHE A 12 -27.43 16.50 3.16
N LEU A 13 -26.50 16.34 4.11
CA LEU A 13 -25.46 15.32 4.07
C LEU A 13 -26.02 13.91 4.23
N GLU A 14 -27.05 13.73 5.05
CA GLU A 14 -27.69 12.42 5.27
C GLU A 14 -28.44 11.90 4.03
N ARG A 15 -28.83 12.80 3.11
CA ARG A 15 -29.46 12.44 1.82
C ARG A 15 -28.46 12.13 0.71
N GLN A 16 -27.18 12.40 0.92
CA GLN A 16 -26.12 12.20 -0.05
C GLN A 16 -25.50 10.80 0.07
N SER A 17 -24.89 10.29 -1.01
CA SER A 17 -24.10 9.07 -0.89
C SER A 17 -22.87 9.34 -0.03
N GLU A 18 -22.37 8.32 0.69
CA GLU A 18 -21.16 8.44 1.52
C GLU A 18 -19.98 9.02 0.74
N GLU A 19 -19.87 8.66 -0.54
CA GLU A 19 -18.92 9.23 -1.48
C GLU A 19 -19.09 10.75 -1.64
N SER A 20 -20.28 11.24 -2.03
CA SER A 20 -20.46 12.67 -2.28
C SER A 20 -20.35 13.49 -1.00
N ALA A 21 -20.79 12.95 0.15
CA ALA A 21 -20.59 13.57 1.45
C ALA A 21 -19.10 13.75 1.77
N SER A 22 -18.28 12.71 1.58
CA SER A 22 -16.84 12.79 1.83
C SER A 22 -16.13 13.80 0.92
N TYR A 23 -16.52 13.90 -0.35
CA TYR A 23 -15.99 14.90 -1.27
C TYR A 23 -16.38 16.33 -0.90
N ILE A 24 -17.62 16.55 -0.45
CA ILE A 24 -18.04 17.86 0.04
C ILE A 24 -17.21 18.26 1.26
N ILE A 25 -17.02 17.35 2.21
CA ILE A 25 -16.17 17.59 3.39
C ILE A 25 -14.74 17.91 2.96
N ALA A 26 -14.18 17.16 2.00
CA ALA A 26 -12.84 17.39 1.49
C ALA A 26 -12.68 18.79 0.89
N VAL A 27 -13.60 19.20 0.01
CA VAL A 27 -13.56 20.53 -0.63
C VAL A 27 -13.72 21.64 0.40
N LEU A 28 -14.64 21.50 1.35
CA LEU A 28 -14.84 22.49 2.42
C LEU A 28 -13.62 22.60 3.33
N ALA A 29 -13.00 21.48 3.71
CA ALA A 29 -11.82 21.45 4.55
C ALA A 29 -10.60 22.08 3.85
N ILE A 30 -10.41 21.80 2.55
CA ILE A 30 -9.35 22.42 1.75
C ILE A 30 -9.60 23.92 1.55
N ALA A 31 -10.84 24.33 1.29
CA ALA A 31 -11.17 25.75 1.20
C ALA A 31 -10.93 26.48 2.53
N ALA A 32 -11.31 25.85 3.65
CA ALA A 32 -11.07 26.38 4.99
C ALA A 32 -9.58 26.45 5.33
N SER A 33 -8.77 25.48 4.91
CA SER A 33 -7.32 25.52 5.12
C SER A 33 -6.66 26.68 4.37
N LEU A 34 -7.06 26.93 3.12
CA LEU A 34 -6.58 28.06 2.33
C LEU A 34 -6.94 29.40 2.98
N MET A 35 -8.18 29.55 3.46
CA MET A 35 -8.60 30.74 4.19
C MET A 35 -7.82 30.92 5.50
N ALA A 36 -7.58 29.84 6.25
CA ALA A 36 -6.79 29.87 7.47
C ALA A 36 -5.34 30.34 7.21
N LYS A 37 -4.70 29.87 6.12
CA LYS A 37 -3.36 30.35 5.70
C LYS A 37 -3.37 31.83 5.38
N LEU A 38 -4.39 32.32 4.67
CA LEU A 38 -4.53 33.75 4.35
C LEU A 38 -4.70 34.63 5.59
N THR A 39 -5.32 34.11 6.65
CA THR A 39 -5.51 34.82 7.93
C THR A 39 -4.37 34.68 8.92
N GLY A 40 -3.30 33.94 8.59
CA GLY A 40 -2.14 33.72 9.48
C GLY A 40 -2.33 32.62 10.54
N LEU A 41 -3.39 31.80 10.44
CA LEU A 41 -3.68 30.69 11.35
C LEU A 41 -3.04 29.39 10.84
N THR A 42 -1.71 29.33 10.82
CA THR A 42 -0.95 28.24 10.16
C THR A 42 -1.19 26.87 10.78
N GLU A 43 -1.25 26.75 12.11
CA GLU A 43 -1.49 25.46 12.79
C GLU A 43 -2.84 24.82 12.41
N TYR A 44 -3.90 25.63 12.37
CA TYR A 44 -5.23 25.15 11.98
C TYR A 44 -5.32 24.85 10.48
N ALA A 45 -4.56 25.58 9.67
CA ALA A 45 -4.55 25.36 8.23
C ALA A 45 -4.01 23.98 7.86
N ASP A 46 -2.92 23.54 8.48
CA ASP A 46 -2.34 22.25 8.14
C ASP A 46 -3.24 21.10 8.62
N LEU A 47 -3.84 21.20 9.80
CA LEU A 47 -4.84 20.23 10.27
C LEU A 47 -6.02 20.11 9.30
N LEU A 48 -6.57 21.24 8.85
CA LEU A 48 -7.69 21.26 7.89
C LEU A 48 -7.29 20.69 6.53
N TYR A 49 -6.04 20.91 6.10
CA TYR A 49 -5.51 20.32 4.88
C TYR A 49 -5.43 18.80 4.97
N TYR A 50 -4.88 18.25 6.06
CA TYR A 50 -4.81 16.80 6.27
C TYR A 50 -6.20 16.16 6.38
N LEU A 51 -7.14 16.83 7.07
CA LEU A 51 -8.53 16.38 7.12
C LEU A 51 -9.15 16.33 5.73
N GLY A 52 -8.93 17.36 4.91
CA GLY A 52 -9.42 17.43 3.54
C GLY A 52 -8.83 16.33 2.65
N ALA A 53 -7.51 16.11 2.74
CA ALA A 53 -6.82 15.05 2.02
C ALA A 53 -7.34 13.66 2.43
N PHE A 54 -7.51 13.42 3.74
CA PHE A 54 -8.04 12.17 4.26
C PHE A 54 -9.48 11.91 3.77
N ALA A 55 -10.35 12.92 3.85
CA ALA A 55 -11.72 12.82 3.36
C ALA A 55 -11.78 12.56 1.85
N LEU A 56 -10.89 13.20 1.06
CA LEU A 56 -10.77 12.97 -0.38
C LEU A 56 -10.36 11.53 -0.69
N THR A 57 -9.31 11.03 -0.02
CA THR A 57 -8.84 9.66 -0.20
C THR A 57 -9.89 8.64 0.23
N TYR A 58 -10.59 8.89 1.34
CA TYR A 58 -11.68 8.03 1.80
C TYR A 58 -12.82 7.95 0.78
N GLY A 59 -13.28 9.10 0.27
CA GLY A 59 -14.30 9.14 -0.79
C GLY A 59 -13.87 8.40 -2.04
N PHE A 60 -12.61 8.55 -2.42
CA PHE A 60 -12.04 7.83 -3.55
C PHE A 60 -11.98 6.31 -3.31
N ILE A 61 -11.67 5.85 -2.10
CA ILE A 61 -11.71 4.42 -1.74
C ILE A 61 -13.14 3.89 -1.83
N VAL A 62 -14.13 4.62 -1.33
CA VAL A 62 -15.56 4.25 -1.44
C VAL A 62 -15.96 4.12 -2.91
N PHE A 63 -15.53 5.07 -3.75
CA PHE A 63 -15.71 5.01 -5.19
C PHE A 63 -15.06 3.77 -5.81
N VAL A 64 -13.78 3.52 -5.55
CA VAL A 64 -13.06 2.35 -6.05
C VAL A 64 -13.75 1.05 -5.62
N ASN A 65 -14.21 0.96 -4.38
CA ASN A 65 -14.94 -0.21 -3.87
C ASN A 65 -16.24 -0.44 -4.68
N SER A 66 -16.94 0.63 -5.06
CA SER A 66 -18.11 0.53 -5.94
C SER A 66 -17.77 -0.01 -7.35
N LEU A 67 -16.56 0.25 -7.86
CA LEU A 67 -16.07 -0.30 -9.14
C LEU A 67 -15.65 -1.77 -9.01
N VAL A 68 -15.01 -2.11 -7.89
CA VAL A 68 -14.45 -3.45 -7.64
C VAL A 68 -15.57 -4.45 -7.31
N LYS A 69 -16.64 -4.04 -6.63
CA LYS A 69 -17.72 -4.94 -6.22
C LYS A 69 -18.38 -5.71 -7.40
N PRO A 70 -18.75 -5.07 -8.53
CA PRO A 70 -19.19 -5.79 -9.74
C PRO A 70 -18.13 -6.73 -10.32
N MET A 71 -16.84 -6.37 -10.25
CA MET A 71 -15.75 -7.24 -10.71
C MET A 71 -15.65 -8.49 -9.84
N VAL A 72 -15.71 -8.35 -8.52
CA VAL A 72 -15.65 -9.47 -7.57
C VAL A 72 -16.87 -10.38 -7.70
N GLN A 73 -18.03 -9.84 -8.07
CA GLN A 73 -19.23 -10.65 -8.29
C GLN A 73 -19.22 -11.40 -9.63
N SER A 74 -18.54 -10.87 -10.64
CA SER A 74 -18.39 -11.51 -11.96
C SER A 74 -17.36 -12.64 -11.95
N GLY A 75 -17.66 -13.78 -12.58
CA GLY A 75 -16.72 -14.90 -12.69
C GLY A 75 -15.40 -14.51 -13.39
N LEU A 76 -15.49 -13.70 -14.46
CA LEU A 76 -14.31 -13.21 -15.19
C LEU A 76 -13.52 -12.19 -14.35
N GLY A 77 -14.21 -11.35 -13.58
CA GLY A 77 -13.53 -10.39 -12.70
C GLY A 77 -12.80 -11.07 -11.54
N LYS A 78 -13.35 -12.16 -10.98
CA LYS A 78 -12.63 -13.00 -10.01
C LYS A 78 -11.34 -13.58 -10.58
N LEU A 79 -11.36 -14.05 -11.82
CA LEU A 79 -10.17 -14.61 -12.49
C LEU A 79 -9.10 -13.54 -12.71
N ILE A 80 -9.48 -12.35 -13.16
CA ILE A 80 -8.55 -11.23 -13.34
C ILE A 80 -7.94 -10.81 -12.00
N LEU A 81 -8.79 -10.64 -10.97
CA LEU A 81 -8.33 -10.25 -9.64
C LEU A 81 -7.41 -11.31 -9.02
N SER A 82 -7.77 -12.60 -9.11
CA SER A 82 -6.91 -13.66 -8.60
C SER A 82 -5.58 -13.72 -9.33
N GLY A 83 -5.56 -13.56 -10.65
CA GLY A 83 -4.34 -13.44 -11.44
C GLY A 83 -3.47 -12.27 -10.99
N ALA A 84 -4.06 -11.10 -10.77
CA ALA A 84 -3.35 -9.92 -10.26
C ALA A 84 -2.77 -10.16 -8.86
N PHE A 85 -3.51 -10.82 -7.95
CA PHE A 85 -3.01 -11.17 -6.62
C PHE A 85 -1.87 -12.19 -6.67
N VAL A 86 -1.93 -13.19 -7.56
CA VAL A 86 -0.85 -14.17 -7.73
C VAL A 86 0.41 -13.49 -8.26
N ILE A 87 0.28 -12.61 -9.27
CA ILE A 87 1.42 -11.86 -9.80
C ILE A 87 2.00 -10.92 -8.72
N GLY A 88 1.16 -10.16 -8.04
CA GLY A 88 1.59 -9.20 -7.00
C GLY A 88 2.26 -9.87 -5.80
N SER A 89 1.74 -11.02 -5.35
CA SER A 89 2.37 -11.81 -4.29
C SER A 89 3.69 -12.43 -4.75
N GLY A 90 3.79 -12.88 -6.00
CA GLY A 90 5.03 -13.35 -6.61
C GLY A 90 6.12 -12.26 -6.64
N ILE A 91 5.77 -11.03 -7.05
CA ILE A 91 6.69 -9.89 -7.04
C ILE A 91 7.13 -9.56 -5.61
N SER A 92 6.20 -9.52 -4.66
CA SER A 92 6.52 -9.23 -3.25
C SER A 92 7.46 -10.28 -2.65
N LEU A 93 7.25 -11.55 -2.98
CA LEU A 93 8.14 -12.65 -2.57
C LEU A 93 9.52 -12.56 -3.24
N ALA A 94 9.58 -12.19 -4.52
CA ALA A 94 10.85 -11.98 -5.21
C ALA A 94 11.65 -10.83 -4.60
N MET A 95 10.98 -9.71 -4.29
CA MET A 95 11.60 -8.59 -3.58
C MET A 95 12.09 -8.99 -2.20
N ALA A 96 11.30 -9.75 -1.42
CA ALA A 96 11.74 -10.25 -0.12
C ALA A 96 13.00 -11.12 -0.21
N ARG A 97 13.09 -12.00 -1.21
CA ARG A 97 14.30 -12.81 -1.46
C ARG A 97 15.51 -11.96 -1.80
N GLN A 98 15.32 -10.91 -2.62
CA GLN A 98 16.38 -9.99 -2.99
C GLN A 98 16.85 -9.18 -1.79
N THR A 99 15.94 -8.68 -0.95
CA THR A 99 16.26 -7.95 0.28
C THR A 99 17.03 -8.83 1.26
N ILE A 100 16.58 -10.08 1.51
CA ILE A 100 17.32 -11.00 2.39
C ILE A 100 18.73 -11.26 1.86
N ASN A 101 18.87 -11.48 0.54
CA ASN A 101 20.18 -11.72 -0.04
C ASN A 101 21.10 -10.49 0.05
N ALA A 102 20.57 -9.29 -0.17
CA ALA A 102 21.31 -8.05 -0.09
C ALA A 102 21.72 -7.73 1.36
N GLU A 103 20.82 -7.90 2.33
CA GLU A 103 21.02 -7.50 3.72
C GLU A 103 21.80 -8.52 4.54
N LEU A 104 21.60 -9.82 4.28
CA LEU A 104 22.26 -10.88 5.02
C LEU A 104 23.53 -11.38 4.31
N HIS A 105 23.77 -11.00 3.04
CA HIS A 105 24.87 -11.48 2.20
C HIS A 105 24.97 -13.02 2.11
N VAL A 106 23.84 -13.72 2.26
CA VAL A 106 23.74 -15.18 2.18
C VAL A 106 22.55 -15.60 1.32
N PRO A 107 22.49 -16.87 0.86
CA PRO A 107 21.34 -17.35 0.10
C PRO A 107 20.05 -17.25 0.91
N SER A 108 19.02 -16.63 0.33
CA SER A 108 17.75 -16.42 1.02
C SER A 108 17.04 -17.72 1.37
N SER A 109 17.33 -18.82 0.67
CA SER A 109 16.73 -20.15 0.91
C SER A 109 16.90 -20.69 2.33
N ALA A 110 17.89 -20.19 3.08
CA ALA A 110 18.05 -20.53 4.49
C ALA A 110 16.93 -19.94 5.38
N PHE A 111 16.22 -18.89 4.93
CA PHE A 111 15.27 -18.13 5.78
C PHE A 111 13.84 -18.09 5.19
N PRO A 112 13.15 -19.24 5.05
CA PRO A 112 11.81 -19.30 4.47
C PRO A 112 10.73 -18.52 5.25
N ILE A 113 10.82 -18.42 6.58
CA ILE A 113 9.82 -17.71 7.39
C ILE A 113 10.00 -16.19 7.23
N THR A 114 11.25 -15.72 7.26
CA THR A 114 11.65 -14.33 7.03
C THR A 114 11.21 -13.91 5.62
N GLN A 115 11.42 -14.76 4.61
CA GLN A 115 10.92 -14.50 3.25
C GLN A 115 9.42 -14.24 3.23
N SER A 116 8.64 -15.09 3.89
CA SER A 116 7.18 -15.00 3.89
C SER A 116 6.70 -13.74 4.61
N LEU A 117 7.28 -13.44 5.78
CA LEU A 117 6.92 -12.27 6.57
C LEU A 117 7.33 -10.97 5.89
N LEU A 118 8.55 -10.93 5.35
CA LEU A 118 9.07 -9.78 4.63
C LEU A 118 8.30 -9.53 3.33
N ALA A 119 7.79 -10.57 2.66
CA ALA A 119 6.93 -10.40 1.48
C ALA A 119 5.61 -9.70 1.82
N VAL A 120 5.01 -10.01 2.98
CA VAL A 120 3.81 -9.30 3.45
C VAL A 120 4.14 -7.85 3.78
N LEU A 121 5.26 -7.62 4.48
CA LEU A 121 5.70 -6.28 4.81
C LEU A 121 6.01 -5.47 3.57
N LEU A 122 6.69 -6.02 2.55
CA LEU A 122 6.99 -5.31 1.30
C LEU A 122 5.77 -5.07 0.40
N SER A 123 4.61 -5.65 0.71
CA SER A 123 3.41 -5.52 -0.13
C SER A 123 2.95 -4.08 -0.43
N PRO A 124 3.02 -3.09 0.50
CA PRO A 124 2.68 -1.70 0.19
C PRO A 124 3.64 -1.09 -0.82
N LEU A 125 4.93 -1.43 -0.74
CA LEU A 125 5.94 -0.98 -1.71
C LEU A 125 5.71 -1.61 -3.08
N THR A 126 5.43 -2.91 -3.13
CA THR A 126 5.06 -3.59 -4.38
C THR A 126 3.83 -2.96 -5.01
N LEU A 127 2.77 -2.71 -4.22
CA LEU A 127 1.54 -2.06 -4.69
C LEU A 127 1.84 -0.67 -5.25
N SER A 128 2.67 0.10 -4.56
CA SER A 128 3.10 1.43 -4.97
C SER A 128 3.83 1.41 -6.32
N ILE A 129 4.77 0.48 -6.50
CA ILE A 129 5.48 0.28 -7.77
C ILE A 129 4.51 -0.12 -8.89
N CYS A 130 3.60 -1.05 -8.63
CA CYS A 130 2.58 -1.46 -9.60
C CYS A 130 1.67 -0.29 -10.01
N LEU A 131 1.24 0.53 -9.05
CA LEU A 131 0.45 1.74 -9.31
C LEU A 131 1.24 2.78 -10.10
N ALA A 132 2.52 3.00 -9.77
CA ALA A 132 3.38 3.92 -10.49
C ALA A 132 3.57 3.48 -11.96
N LEU A 133 3.80 2.18 -12.22
CA LEU A 133 3.94 1.63 -13.57
C LEU A 133 2.65 1.72 -14.40
N THR A 134 1.50 1.56 -13.75
CA THR A 134 0.18 1.59 -14.42
C THR A 134 -0.48 2.97 -14.43
N SER A 135 0.17 3.97 -13.81
CA SER A 135 -0.38 5.31 -13.59
C SER A 135 -0.84 5.99 -14.88
N VAL A 136 -0.07 5.91 -15.96
CA VAL A 136 -0.41 6.51 -17.27
C VAL A 136 -1.75 5.97 -17.78
N PHE A 137 -1.95 4.65 -17.71
CA PHE A 137 -3.21 4.03 -18.13
C PHE A 137 -4.37 4.48 -17.25
N PHE A 138 -4.18 4.50 -15.93
CA PHE A 138 -5.23 4.95 -15.01
C PHE A 138 -5.58 6.42 -15.20
N ILE A 139 -4.62 7.30 -15.46
CA ILE A 139 -4.88 8.73 -15.72
C ILE A 139 -5.70 8.90 -16.99
N ILE A 140 -5.34 8.21 -18.09
CA ILE A 140 -6.10 8.28 -19.35
C ILE A 140 -7.54 7.79 -19.13
N ILE A 141 -7.70 6.65 -18.46
CA ILE A 141 -9.02 6.07 -18.14
C ILE A 141 -9.82 7.01 -17.23
N GLY A 142 -9.19 7.57 -16.20
CA GLY A 142 -9.81 8.52 -15.28
C GLY A 142 -10.25 9.81 -15.98
N MET A 143 -9.44 10.31 -16.91
CA MET A 143 -9.79 11.47 -17.73
C MET A 143 -11.02 11.18 -18.59
N LEU A 144 -11.07 10.02 -19.26
CA LEU A 144 -12.24 9.60 -20.05
C LEU A 144 -13.50 9.49 -19.20
N PHE A 145 -13.40 8.91 -18.00
CA PHE A 145 -14.53 8.79 -17.08
C PHE A 145 -14.94 10.11 -16.42
N SER A 146 -14.07 11.12 -16.39
CA SER A 146 -14.43 12.43 -15.86
C SER A 146 -15.51 13.13 -16.70
N PHE A 147 -15.49 12.88 -18.01
CA PHE A 147 -16.42 13.47 -18.98
C PHE A 147 -17.69 12.63 -19.22
N MET A 148 -17.77 11.42 -18.66
CA MET A 148 -18.94 10.53 -18.80
C MET A 148 -19.59 10.25 -17.44
N PRO A 149 -20.91 10.41 -17.28
CA PRO A 149 -21.60 10.08 -16.05
C PRO A 149 -21.73 8.55 -15.91
N VAL A 150 -20.70 7.90 -15.37
CA VAL A 150 -20.72 6.44 -15.23
C VAL A 150 -21.18 6.06 -13.83
N ARG A 151 -22.45 5.62 -13.73
CA ARG A 151 -22.91 4.75 -12.64
C ARG A 151 -22.80 3.30 -13.11
N ILE A 152 -21.75 2.60 -12.67
CA ILE A 152 -21.52 1.21 -13.06
C ILE A 152 -22.46 0.32 -12.24
N THR A 153 -23.52 -0.18 -12.86
CA THR A 153 -24.39 -1.21 -12.26
C THR A 153 -24.05 -2.62 -12.77
N SER A 154 -23.33 -2.74 -13.90
CA SER A 154 -22.92 -4.03 -14.49
C SER A 154 -21.73 -3.86 -15.46
N MET A 155 -20.91 -4.90 -15.65
CA MET A 155 -19.88 -4.93 -16.70
C MET A 155 -20.47 -4.74 -18.12
N ARG A 156 -21.72 -5.17 -18.37
CA ARG A 156 -22.40 -4.94 -19.65
C ARG A 156 -22.77 -3.47 -19.87
N SER A 157 -23.06 -2.72 -18.81
CA SER A 157 -23.40 -1.29 -18.93
C SER A 157 -22.19 -0.40 -19.21
N LEU A 158 -20.97 -0.89 -18.99
CA LEU A 158 -19.74 -0.20 -19.42
C LEU A 158 -19.56 -0.24 -20.94
N LEU A 159 -19.95 -1.35 -21.58
CA LEU A 159 -19.85 -1.53 -23.04
C LEU A 159 -21.06 -0.97 -23.80
N ALA A 160 -22.23 -0.95 -23.16
CA ALA A 160 -23.50 -0.64 -23.83
C ALA A 160 -23.89 0.84 -23.89
N GLY A 161 -22.98 1.79 -23.56
CA GLY A 161 -23.17 3.23 -23.75
C GLY A 161 -24.55 3.76 -23.33
N ARG A 162 -24.76 4.07 -22.05
CA ARG A 162 -26.09 4.45 -21.55
C ARG A 162 -26.59 5.76 -22.18
N LYS A 163 -27.87 5.76 -22.57
CA LYS A 163 -28.63 6.90 -23.12
C LYS A 163 -28.61 8.12 -22.19
N ASN A 164 -28.32 9.27 -22.81
CA ASN A 164 -28.40 10.65 -22.35
C ASN A 164 -29.53 10.91 -21.33
N ASN A 165 -29.19 10.95 -20.04
CA ASN A 165 -29.83 11.88 -19.13
C ASN A 165 -28.89 13.07 -19.01
N ALA A 166 -29.43 14.29 -19.13
CA ALA A 166 -28.65 15.51 -18.97
C ALA A 166 -27.91 15.45 -17.62
N LEU A 167 -26.57 15.61 -17.64
CA LEU A 167 -25.77 15.59 -16.42
C LEU A 167 -26.28 16.67 -15.49
N SER A 168 -26.58 16.29 -14.25
CA SER A 168 -26.74 17.30 -13.20
C SER A 168 -25.38 17.93 -12.90
N GLY A 169 -25.34 19.23 -12.58
CA GLY A 169 -24.07 19.91 -12.26
C GLY A 169 -23.30 19.24 -11.11
N LEU A 170 -24.01 18.59 -10.19
CA LEU A 170 -23.42 17.83 -9.07
C LEU A 170 -22.65 16.58 -9.54
N GLU A 171 -23.09 15.92 -10.61
CA GLU A 171 -22.40 14.73 -11.16
C GLU A 171 -21.08 15.12 -11.84
N ILE A 172 -21.04 16.26 -12.53
CA ILE A 172 -19.80 16.79 -13.13
C ILE A 172 -18.78 17.10 -12.02
N VAL A 173 -19.21 17.80 -10.96
CA VAL A 173 -18.34 18.13 -9.82
C VAL A 173 -17.81 16.86 -9.16
N THR A 174 -18.68 15.86 -8.91
CA THR A 174 -18.28 14.58 -8.32
C THR A 174 -17.23 13.86 -9.18
N ASN A 175 -17.40 13.85 -10.50
CA ASN A 175 -16.45 13.25 -11.43
C ASN A 175 -15.09 13.98 -11.45
N ILE A 176 -15.06 15.30 -11.39
CA ILE A 176 -13.82 16.09 -11.28
C ILE A 176 -13.10 15.77 -9.95
N VAL A 177 -13.84 15.66 -8.85
CA VAL A 177 -13.27 15.32 -7.55
C VAL A 177 -12.71 13.89 -7.55
N ARG A 178 -13.39 12.92 -8.18
CA ARG A 178 -12.85 11.56 -8.38
C ARG A 178 -11.52 11.56 -9.13
N PHE A 179 -11.42 12.32 -10.21
CA PHE A 179 -10.18 12.44 -10.99
C PHE A 179 -9.06 13.07 -10.19
N THR A 180 -9.38 14.11 -9.41
CA THR A 180 -8.43 14.73 -8.48
C THR A 180 -7.97 13.73 -7.43
N GLY A 181 -8.88 12.92 -6.87
CA GLY A 181 -8.57 11.83 -5.94
C GLY A 181 -7.64 10.79 -6.56
N LEU A 182 -7.87 10.39 -7.81
CA LEU A 182 -7.00 9.47 -8.55
C LEU A 182 -5.57 10.04 -8.69
N ILE A 183 -5.45 11.32 -9.09
CA ILE A 183 -4.15 11.98 -9.20
C ILE A 183 -3.45 11.98 -7.85
N VAL A 184 -4.15 12.35 -6.77
CA VAL A 184 -3.58 12.37 -5.41
C VAL A 184 -3.07 10.98 -4.99
N VAL A 185 -3.84 9.91 -5.22
CA VAL A 185 -3.43 8.54 -4.89
C VAL A 185 -2.20 8.11 -5.70
N ILE A 186 -2.18 8.41 -7.00
CA ILE A 186 -1.03 8.11 -7.87
C ILE A 186 0.20 8.91 -7.43
N SER A 187 0.04 10.19 -7.13
CA SER A 187 1.13 11.04 -6.62
C SER A 187 1.68 10.53 -5.30
N LEU A 188 0.82 10.06 -4.39
CA LEU A 188 1.24 9.46 -3.13
C LEU A 188 2.03 8.16 -3.37
N ALA A 189 1.58 7.30 -4.28
CA ALA A 189 2.32 6.10 -4.66
C ALA A 189 3.67 6.45 -5.30
N MET A 190 3.74 7.43 -6.20
CA MET A 190 5.02 7.86 -6.77
C MET A 190 5.96 8.44 -5.71
N ALA A 191 5.45 9.26 -4.80
CA ALA A 191 6.23 9.80 -3.68
C ALA A 191 6.78 8.69 -2.79
N PHE A 192 5.94 7.73 -2.39
CA PHE A 192 6.38 6.58 -1.60
C PHE A 192 7.39 5.70 -2.33
N THR A 193 7.27 5.56 -3.65
CA THR A 193 8.24 4.77 -4.44
C THR A 193 9.61 5.46 -4.49
N LYS A 194 9.63 6.79 -4.51
CA LYS A 194 10.85 7.59 -4.61
C LYS A 194 11.55 7.78 -3.25
N GLU A 195 10.77 7.97 -2.19
CA GLU A 195 11.25 8.37 -0.86
C GLU A 195 10.80 7.31 0.18
N ASN A 196 11.40 6.11 0.10
CA ASN A 196 11.11 5.00 1.03
C ASN A 196 12.30 4.56 1.89
N ASP A 197 13.41 5.28 1.90
CA ASP A 197 14.64 4.87 2.59
C ASP A 197 14.38 4.51 4.06
N GLY A 198 13.66 5.37 4.80
CA GLY A 198 13.33 5.06 6.21
C GLY A 198 12.47 3.80 6.38
N TYR A 199 11.62 3.47 5.40
CA TYR A 199 10.83 2.26 5.40
C TYR A 199 11.68 1.02 5.07
N THR A 200 12.51 1.10 4.04
CA THR A 200 13.37 -0.02 3.60
C THR A 200 14.49 -0.29 4.59
N GLU A 201 15.08 0.73 5.24
CA GLU A 201 16.04 0.60 6.33
C GLU A 201 15.42 -0.09 7.56
N THR A 202 14.18 0.28 7.91
CA THR A 202 13.44 -0.39 8.99
C THR A 202 13.22 -1.87 8.67
N LEU A 203 12.85 -2.18 7.42
CA LEU A 203 12.70 -3.56 6.98
C LEU A 203 14.03 -4.33 6.93
N ALA A 204 15.14 -3.68 6.58
CA ALA A 204 16.47 -4.27 6.60
C ALA A 204 16.90 -4.65 8.03
N SER A 205 16.73 -3.73 8.98
CA SER A 205 16.98 -4.00 10.41
C SER A 205 16.08 -5.12 10.94
N PHE A 206 14.79 -5.06 10.63
CA PHE A 206 13.83 -6.11 10.97
C PHE A 206 14.23 -7.47 10.42
N THR A 207 14.68 -7.52 9.16
CA THR A 207 15.11 -8.75 8.48
C THR A 207 16.29 -9.41 9.22
N LYS A 208 17.31 -8.62 9.56
CA LYS A 208 18.48 -9.08 10.31
C LYS A 208 18.08 -9.60 11.70
N TRP A 209 17.29 -8.84 12.43
CA TRP A 209 16.80 -9.22 13.75
C TRP A 209 15.96 -10.49 13.73
N PHE A 210 15.00 -10.58 12.80
CA PHE A 210 14.05 -11.69 12.73
C PHE A 210 14.77 -12.99 12.32
N ALA A 211 15.62 -12.92 11.29
CA ALA A 211 16.42 -14.06 10.84
C ALA A 211 17.28 -14.63 11.98
N TYR A 212 17.99 -13.77 12.72
CA TYR A 212 18.81 -14.19 13.86
C TYR A 212 17.98 -14.75 15.02
N SER A 213 16.86 -14.10 15.35
CA SER A 213 16.12 -14.38 16.58
C SER A 213 15.24 -15.64 16.46
N PHE A 214 14.61 -15.82 15.30
CA PHE A 214 13.56 -16.82 15.10
C PHE A 214 13.93 -17.95 14.15
N GLU A 215 14.83 -17.73 13.18
CA GLU A 215 15.21 -18.78 12.21
C GLU A 215 16.63 -19.30 12.39
N SER A 216 17.44 -18.70 13.24
CA SER A 216 18.73 -19.25 13.63
C SER A 216 18.63 -20.01 14.95
N GLU A 217 19.13 -21.24 14.96
CA GLU A 217 19.10 -22.17 16.08
C GLU A 217 20.36 -22.02 16.94
N THR A 218 20.22 -22.08 18.27
CA THR A 218 21.34 -22.07 19.21
C THR A 218 21.97 -23.45 19.38
N HIS A 219 21.19 -24.50 19.19
CA HIS A 219 21.64 -25.88 19.31
C HIS A 219 21.72 -26.49 17.92
N SER A 220 22.87 -27.03 17.56
CA SER A 220 23.11 -27.57 16.23
C SER A 220 23.96 -28.82 16.27
N TYR A 221 23.77 -29.71 15.30
CA TYR A 221 24.66 -30.86 15.08
C TYR A 221 25.99 -30.48 14.40
N CYS A 222 26.19 -29.22 14.03
CA CYS A 222 27.47 -28.71 13.52
C CYS A 222 28.27 -28.07 14.65
N GLU A 223 29.60 -28.11 14.55
CA GLU A 223 30.47 -27.39 15.47
C GLU A 223 30.35 -25.87 15.25
N ILE A 224 29.90 -25.14 16.29
CA ILE A 224 29.75 -23.68 16.27
C ILE A 224 30.38 -23.06 17.51
N ALA A 225 30.89 -21.83 17.41
CA ALA A 225 31.47 -21.14 18.55
C ALA A 225 30.39 -20.64 19.53
N SER A 226 30.76 -20.45 20.80
CA SER A 226 29.85 -19.90 21.81
C SER A 226 29.27 -18.54 21.38
N GLY A 227 27.96 -18.34 21.58
CA GLY A 227 27.24 -17.13 21.20
C GLY A 227 26.86 -17.02 19.72
N GLN A 228 27.21 -18.02 18.90
CA GLN A 228 26.74 -18.12 17.51
C GLN A 228 25.43 -18.90 17.43
N ARG A 229 24.65 -18.61 16.38
CA ARG A 229 23.46 -19.36 16.00
C ARG A 229 23.63 -19.84 14.57
N VAL A 230 22.87 -20.85 14.19
CA VAL A 230 23.01 -21.47 12.86
C VAL A 230 21.68 -21.63 12.17
N THR A 231 21.68 -21.49 10.85
CA THR A 231 20.56 -21.86 10.00
C THR A 231 21.06 -22.78 8.89
N TYR A 232 20.32 -23.85 8.60
CA TYR A 232 20.76 -24.86 7.66
C TYR A 232 20.46 -24.46 6.22
N LEU A 233 21.48 -24.45 5.37
CA LEU A 233 21.31 -24.24 3.93
C LEU A 233 21.22 -25.59 3.19
N SER A 234 22.02 -26.56 3.61
CA SER A 234 22.02 -27.95 3.13
C SER A 234 22.71 -28.84 4.17
N GLU A 235 22.84 -30.13 3.89
CA GLU A 235 23.58 -31.07 4.77
C GLU A 235 25.05 -30.66 4.99
N LYS A 236 25.67 -29.96 4.03
CA LYS A 236 27.11 -29.62 4.04
C LYS A 236 27.38 -28.14 4.32
N LEU A 237 26.37 -27.28 4.22
CA LEU A 237 26.51 -25.83 4.32
C LEU A 237 25.52 -25.27 5.32
N ILE A 238 26.02 -24.36 6.14
CA ILE A 238 25.27 -23.66 7.17
C ILE A 238 25.48 -22.16 7.04
N VAL A 239 24.52 -21.39 7.52
CA VAL A 239 24.66 -19.96 7.77
C VAL A 239 24.94 -19.78 9.25
N ILE A 240 26.11 -19.25 9.58
CA ILE A 240 26.47 -18.86 10.94
C ILE A 240 26.05 -17.42 11.16
N SER A 241 25.31 -17.19 12.22
CA SER A 241 24.79 -15.89 12.61
C SER A 241 25.36 -15.47 13.96
N LYS A 242 25.88 -14.24 14.03
CA LYS A 242 26.47 -13.68 15.26
C LYS A 242 25.94 -12.27 15.50
N ARG A 243 25.55 -12.00 16.75
CA ARG A 243 25.23 -10.66 17.24
C ARG A 243 26.53 -9.98 17.70
N SER A 244 26.79 -8.78 17.20
CA SER A 244 27.89 -7.94 17.63
C SER A 244 27.52 -7.28 18.96
N GLU A 245 28.40 -7.36 19.95
CA GLU A 245 28.18 -6.79 21.29
C GLU A 245 28.23 -5.25 21.28
N ASP A 246 28.99 -4.66 20.35
CA ASP A 246 29.24 -3.21 20.35
C ASP A 246 28.10 -2.36 19.77
N ASN A 247 27.39 -2.86 18.76
CA ASN A 247 26.44 -2.07 17.96
C ASN A 247 25.08 -2.74 17.76
N ASP A 248 24.78 -3.80 18.50
CA ASP A 248 23.57 -4.61 18.33
C ASP A 248 23.33 -5.05 16.87
N SER A 249 24.41 -5.22 16.11
CA SER A 249 24.35 -5.56 14.70
C SER A 249 24.42 -7.07 14.51
N TYR A 250 23.68 -7.59 13.54
CA TYR A 250 23.70 -9.01 13.20
C TYR A 250 24.56 -9.23 11.96
N SER A 251 25.43 -10.24 12.05
CA SER A 251 26.29 -10.68 10.96
C SER A 251 25.95 -12.11 10.58
N PHE A 252 26.01 -12.39 9.28
CA PHE A 252 25.66 -13.68 8.69
C PHE A 252 26.78 -14.08 7.73
N ARG A 253 27.17 -15.35 7.74
CA ARG A 253 28.15 -15.90 6.79
C ARG A 253 27.85 -17.35 6.49
N VAL A 254 28.17 -17.80 5.29
CA VAL A 254 28.08 -19.22 4.92
C VAL A 254 29.36 -19.94 5.37
N ASP A 255 29.21 -21.10 5.98
CA ASP A 255 30.32 -21.97 6.38
C ASP A 255 29.97 -23.45 6.11
N LYS A 256 30.98 -24.33 6.17
CA LYS A 256 30.76 -25.78 6.05
C LYS A 256 30.30 -26.35 7.39
N CYS A 257 29.31 -27.24 7.35
CA CYS A 257 28.93 -28.00 8.53
C CYS A 257 30.01 -29.06 8.81
N ILE A 258 30.63 -28.98 9.99
CA ILE A 258 31.52 -30.02 10.52
C ILE A 258 30.74 -30.72 11.63
N SER A 259 30.28 -31.95 11.36
CA SER A 259 29.60 -32.77 12.36
C SER A 259 30.63 -33.46 13.26
N PRO A 260 30.51 -33.36 14.60
CA PRO A 260 31.32 -34.15 15.53
C PRO A 260 30.85 -35.61 15.60
N LEU A 261 29.65 -35.93 15.09
CA LEU A 261 29.15 -37.29 14.94
C LEU A 261 29.78 -37.91 13.69
N LYS A 262 30.84 -38.71 13.91
CA LYS A 262 31.44 -39.62 12.93
C LYS A 262 30.88 -41.02 13.12
#